data_AF-A0A2D9U4W4-F1
#
_entry.id   AF-A0A2D9U4W4-F1
#
_cell.length_a   1.000
_cell.length_b   1.000
_cell.length_c   1.000
_cell.angle_alpha   90.00
_cell.angle_beta   90.00
_cell.angle_gamma   90.00
#
_symmetry.space_group_name_H-M   'P 1'
#
loop_
_entity.id
_entity.type
_entity.pdbx_description
1 polymer ?
#
loop_
_entity_poly.entity_id
_entity_poly.type
_entity_poly.pdbx_seq_one_letter_code
_entity_poly.pdbx_strand_id
1 'polypeptide(L)' 'MLIKKPRFWDSEKISIYSIILYPFSIIYFFLLTIIKKVKKNQNFEVPIVCVGNIYLGGTGKTPLV' A
#
# COMPACT_ATOMS: atom_id res chain seq x y z
N MET A 1 -1.63 -14.13 -11.52
CA MET A 1 -0.97 -13.07 -12.31
C MET A 1 0.17 -12.50 -11.46
N LEU A 2 1.43 -12.59 -11.91
CA LEU A 2 2.58 -12.03 -11.16
C LEU A 2 2.62 -10.52 -11.35
N ILE A 3 2.01 -9.78 -10.42
CA ILE A 3 2.11 -8.31 -10.40
C ILE A 3 3.51 -7.98 -9.86
N LYS A 4 4.44 -7.69 -10.77
CA LYS A 4 5.77 -7.18 -10.42
C LYS A 4 5.69 -5.69 -10.19
N LYS A 5 6.33 -5.18 -9.12
CA LYS A 5 6.47 -3.73 -8.93
C LYS A 5 7.21 -3.12 -10.12
N PRO A 6 6.80 -1.94 -10.59
CA PRO A 6 7.47 -1.29 -11.71
C PRO A 6 8.85 -0.79 -11.28
N ARG A 7 9.84 -0.89 -12.18
CA ARG A 7 11.25 -0.60 -11.88
C ARG A 7 11.51 0.85 -11.44
N PHE A 8 10.67 1.79 -11.86
CA PHE A 8 10.85 3.21 -11.54
C PHE A 8 10.51 3.55 -10.08
N TRP A 9 9.86 2.64 -9.33
CA TRP A 9 9.58 2.86 -7.90
C TRP A 9 10.84 2.78 -7.02
N ASP A 10 11.89 2.08 -7.48
CA ASP A 10 13.15 1.93 -6.74
C ASP A 10 14.28 2.82 -7.29
N SER A 11 13.96 3.68 -8.27
CA SER A 11 14.93 4.60 -8.85
C SER A 11 15.23 5.72 -7.85
N GLU A 12 16.52 5.98 -7.61
CA GLU A 12 16.97 7.12 -6.79
C GLU A 12 16.59 8.48 -7.42
N LYS A 13 16.45 8.53 -8.75
CA LYS A 13 16.06 9.72 -9.50
C LYS A 13 14.55 9.73 -9.76
N ILE A 14 13.94 10.91 -9.71
CA ILE A 14 12.54 11.12 -10.06
C ILE A 14 12.33 10.78 -11.54
N SER A 15 11.52 9.76 -11.81
CA SER A 15 11.19 9.36 -13.18
C SER A 15 10.02 10.18 -13.72
N ILE A 16 9.95 10.33 -15.05
CA ILE A 16 8.82 10.99 -15.73
C ILE A 16 7.50 10.29 -15.40
N TYR A 17 7.51 8.95 -15.29
CA TYR A 17 6.34 8.17 -14.90
C TYR A 17 5.87 8.50 -13.48
N SER A 18 6.80 8.75 -12.54
CA SER A 18 6.46 9.17 -11.18
C SER A 18 5.73 10.52 -11.17
N ILE A 19 6.16 11.47 -12.02
CA ILE A 19 5.54 12.80 -12.11
C ILE A 19 4.11 12.68 -12.66
N ILE A 20 3.91 11.89 -13.71
CA ILE A 20 2.59 11.67 -14.33
C ILE A 20 1.64 10.98 -13.35
N LEU A 21 2.14 10.04 -12.55
CA LEU A 21 1.34 9.27 -11.58
C LEU A 21 1.13 10.00 -10.24
N TYR A 22 1.91 11.04 -9.96
CA TYR A 22 1.81 11.81 -8.73
C TYR A 22 0.41 12.41 -8.46
N PRO A 23 -0.27 13.07 -9.42
CA PRO A 23 -1.63 13.58 -9.17
C PRO A 23 -2.63 12.47 -8.81
N PHE A 24 -2.50 11.28 -9.42
CA PHE A 24 -3.32 10.12 -9.07
C PHE A 24 -3.05 9.62 -7.65
N SER A 25 -1.80 9.71 -7.19
CA SER A 25 -1.45 9.33 -5.81
C SER A 25 -2.12 10.23 -4.76
N ILE A 26 -2.28 11.52 -5.06
CA ILE A 26 -2.98 12.47 -4.17
C ILE A 26 -4.46 12.11 -4.07
N ILE A 27 -5.10 11.85 -5.22
CA ILE A 27 -6.51 11.41 -5.26
C ILE A 27 -6.67 10.12 -4.43
N TYR A 28 -5.81 9.13 -4.67
CA TYR A 28 -5.83 7.88 -3.92
C TYR A 28 -5.67 8.08 -2.41
N PHE A 29 -4.75 8.94 -1.98
CA PHE A 29 -4.55 9.28 -0.58
C PHE A 29 -5.79 9.93 0.06
N PHE A 30 -6.45 10.82 -0.66
CA PHE A 30 -7.70 11.45 -0.21
C PHE A 30 -8.81 10.41 -0.04
N LEU A 31 -9.00 9.51 -1.02
CA LEU A 31 -9.96 8.41 -0.91
C LEU A 31 -9.66 7.50 0.29
N LEU A 32 -8.41 7.10 0.49
CA LEU A 32 -8.01 6.28 1.65
C LEU A 32 -8.34 6.97 2.98
N THR A 33 -8.17 8.28 3.06
CA THR A 33 -8.47 9.06 4.26
C THR A 33 -9.98 9.05 4.57
N ILE A 34 -10.81 9.20 3.54
CA ILE A 34 -12.27 9.08 3.68
C ILE A 34 -12.66 7.68 4.15
N ILE A 35 -12.13 6.63 3.50
CA ILE A 35 -12.43 5.23 3.84
C ILE A 35 -12.05 4.94 5.28
N LYS A 36 -10.86 5.39 5.73
CA LYS A 36 -10.42 5.21 7.12
C LYS A 36 -11.37 5.90 8.12
N LYS A 37 -11.91 7.06 7.78
CA LYS A 37 -12.85 7.80 8.64
C LYS A 37 -14.23 7.13 8.72
N VAL A 38 -14.68 6.51 7.64
CA VAL A 38 -15.99 5.84 7.58
C VAL A 38 -15.93 4.42 8.15
N LYS A 39 -14.76 3.77 8.12
CA LYS A 39 -14.62 2.39 8.58
C LYS A 39 -14.85 2.27 10.08
N LYS A 40 -15.82 1.44 10.47
CA LYS A 40 -16.09 1.10 11.87
C LYS A 40 -15.04 0.11 12.36
N ASN A 41 -14.49 0.37 13.55
CA ASN A 41 -13.64 -0.60 14.24
C ASN A 41 -14.50 -1.76 14.76
N GLN A 42 -14.08 -2.99 14.49
CA GLN A 42 -14.66 -4.19 15.08
C GLN A 42 -13.78 -4.63 16.23
N ASN A 43 -14.40 -4.87 17.38
CA ASN A 43 -13.72 -5.42 18.55
C ASN A 43 -13.89 -6.93 18.53
N PHE A 44 -12.81 -7.64 18.83
CA PHE A 44 -12.78 -9.09 18.93
C PHE A 44 -12.40 -9.47 20.35
N GLU A 45 -13.02 -10.52 20.89
CA GLU A 45 -12.77 -11.01 22.25
C GLU A 45 -11.42 -11.74 22.38
N VAL A 46 -10.79 -12.05 21.25
CA VAL A 46 -9.48 -12.71 21.14
C VAL A 46 -8.41 -11.74 20.61
N PRO A 47 -7.13 -11.90 20.99
CA PRO A 47 -6.06 -11.09 20.43
C PRO A 47 -5.86 -11.41 18.94
N ILE A 48 -5.83 -10.36 18.11
CA ILE A 48 -5.59 -10.47 16.66
C ILE A 48 -4.28 -9.76 16.32
N VAL A 49 -3.39 -10.44 15.61
CA VAL A 49 -2.13 -9.88 15.11
C VAL A 49 -2.22 -9.74 13.59
N CYS A 50 -2.14 -8.50 13.09
CA CYS A 50 -2.13 -8.20 11.66
C CYS A 50 -0.69 -8.08 11.14
N VAL A 51 -0.22 -9.05 10.34
CA VAL A 51 1.11 -9.00 9.70
C VAL A 51 0.97 -8.47 8.27
N GLY A 52 1.51 -7.28 8.02
CA GLY A 52 1.35 -6.55 6.75
C GLY A 52 2.56 -5.68 6.41
N ASN A 53 2.61 -5.16 5.18
CA ASN A 53 3.61 -4.15 4.76
C ASN A 53 2.91 -3.12 3.86
N ILE A 54 3.38 -1.88 3.91
CA ILE A 54 2.98 -0.78 3.03
C ILE A 54 3.47 -0.93 1.58
N TYR A 55 4.53 -1.72 1.36
CA TYR A 55 5.12 -1.92 0.04
C TYR A 55 4.42 -3.02 -0.78
N LEU A 56 4.26 -2.76 -2.09
CA LEU A 56 3.82 -3.75 -3.08
C LEU A 56 4.97 -4.69 -3.45
N GLY A 57 4.68 -5.99 -3.51
CA GLY A 57 5.64 -7.03 -3.92
C GLY A 57 5.92 -8.07 -2.83
N GLY A 58 6.89 -8.94 -3.10
CA GLY A 58 7.29 -10.00 -2.18
C GLY A 58 8.15 -9.47 -1.04
N THR A 59 7.51 -9.07 0.06
CA THR A 59 8.20 -8.54 1.26
C THR A 59 8.36 -9.59 2.37
N GLY A 60 8.46 -10.88 2.00
CA GLY A 60 8.67 -11.97 2.94
C GLY A 60 7.48 -12.32 3.84
N LYS A 61 6.28 -11.76 3.64
CA LYS A 61 5.11 -12.01 4.51
C LYS A 61 4.63 -13.47 4.51
N THR A 62 4.64 -14.14 3.35
CA THR A 62 4.17 -15.52 3.19
C THR A 62 5.14 -16.60 3.70
N PRO A 63 6.47 -16.42 3.69
CA PRO A 63 7.37 -17.35 4.38
C PRO A 63 7.58 -17.05 5.88
N LEU A 64 7.06 -15.93 6.40
CA LEU A 64 7.18 -15.52 7.80
C LEU A 64 5.91 -15.83 8.63
N VAL A 65 4.84 -16.28 7.96
CA VAL A 65 3.58 -16.78 8.54
C VAL A 65 3.38 -18.22 8.12
#